data_AF-A0A3D3S9J6-F1
#
_entry.id   AF-A0A3D3S9J6-F1
#
_cell.length_a   1.000
_cell.length_b   1.000
_cell.length_c   1.000
_cell.angle_alpha   90.00
_cell.angle_beta   90.00
_cell.angle_gamma   90.00
#
_symmetry.space_group_name_H-M   'P 1'
#
loop_
_entity.id
_entity.type
_entity.pdbx_description
1 polymer ?
#
loop_
_entity_poly.entity_id
_entity_poly.type
_entity_poly.pdbx_seq_one_letter_code
_entity_poly.pdbx_strand_id
1 'polypeptide(L)'
;MKRKIIVFFSILFTINSLFAQTKDFRSINWGMNRDQIKAIEKEKILLETEKYVAYETKVSGFPVWLVYNFINDKCVNSRYMIKVEHANDTLFVDDYKKLKSLLIKVYGNPIEDETIWKDDLYKDDETEYGMALSIGDLFYYTNWENDKTFISLELGGDNYEIDHFIIFYDSKEFSSLAEEKKAEEETEGL
;
A
#
# COMPACT_ATOMS: atom_id res chain seq x y z
N MET A 1 -70.00 -6.39 -19.14
CA MET A 1 -68.60 -6.85 -18.98
C MET A 1 -67.61 -5.76 -19.40
N LYS A 2 -67.02 -5.03 -18.44
CA LYS A 2 -65.77 -4.28 -18.64
C LYS A 2 -65.02 -4.31 -17.29
N ARG A 3 -63.95 -5.12 -17.20
CA ARG A 3 -63.07 -5.20 -16.04
C ARG A 3 -62.20 -3.94 -16.01
N LYS A 4 -62.18 -3.20 -14.90
CA LYS A 4 -61.17 -2.18 -14.63
C LYS A 4 -59.98 -2.87 -13.95
N ILE A 5 -58.82 -2.83 -14.60
CA ILE A 5 -57.55 -3.32 -14.07
C ILE A 5 -57.03 -2.24 -13.12
N ILE A 6 -56.82 -2.59 -11.85
CA ILE A 6 -56.11 -1.74 -10.88
C ILE A 6 -54.64 -2.12 -11.01
N VAL A 7 -53.81 -1.19 -11.49
CA VAL A 7 -52.35 -1.35 -11.55
C VAL A 7 -51.79 -0.86 -10.22
N PHE A 8 -51.28 -1.78 -9.40
CA PHE A 8 -50.50 -1.46 -8.20
C PHE A 8 -49.07 -1.11 -8.64
N PHE A 9 -48.70 0.17 -8.55
CA PHE A 9 -47.32 0.61 -8.71
C PHE A 9 -46.57 0.33 -7.40
N SER A 10 -45.92 -0.83 -7.33
CA SER A 10 -45.05 -1.18 -6.20
C SER A 10 -43.65 -0.60 -6.48
N ILE A 11 -43.38 0.60 -5.98
CA ILE A 11 -42.03 1.19 -5.98
C ILE A 11 -41.24 0.44 -4.90
N LEU A 12 -40.48 -0.59 -5.30
CA LEU A 12 -39.41 -1.14 -4.46
C LEU A 12 -38.25 -0.13 -4.47
N PHE A 13 -38.18 0.70 -3.44
CA PHE A 13 -36.98 1.48 -3.15
C PHE A 13 -35.96 0.53 -2.52
N THR A 14 -35.15 -0.15 -3.35
CA THR A 14 -33.99 -0.89 -2.87
C THR A 14 -32.98 0.13 -2.34
N ILE A 15 -32.92 0.27 -1.02
CA ILE A 15 -31.82 0.95 -0.35
C ILE A 15 -30.60 0.04 -0.54
N ASN A 16 -29.85 0.27 -1.62
CA ASN A 16 -28.48 -0.19 -1.70
C ASN A 16 -27.70 0.68 -0.71
N SER A 17 -27.68 0.29 0.56
CA SER A 17 -26.67 0.77 1.48
C SER A 17 -25.34 0.22 0.98
N LEU A 18 -24.66 0.98 0.12
CA LEU A 18 -23.20 0.91 0.05
C LEU A 18 -22.74 1.24 1.47
N PHE A 19 -22.37 0.21 2.24
CA PHE A 19 -21.46 0.44 3.35
C PHE A 19 -20.19 0.99 2.70
N ALA A 20 -20.07 2.32 2.69
CA ALA A 20 -18.81 2.98 2.45
C ALA A 20 -17.81 2.30 3.39
N GLN A 21 -16.70 1.82 2.85
CA GLN A 21 -15.65 1.19 3.63
C GLN A 21 -15.18 2.22 4.67
N THR A 22 -15.66 2.09 5.92
CA THR A 22 -15.41 3.06 7.00
C THR A 22 -13.99 2.97 7.57
N LYS A 23 -13.14 2.17 6.93
CA LYS A 23 -11.79 1.82 7.37
C LYS A 23 -10.78 2.50 6.48
N ASP A 24 -9.80 3.14 7.10
CA ASP A 24 -8.81 3.93 6.39
C ASP A 24 -7.71 3.04 5.79
N PHE A 25 -7.45 1.88 6.40
CA PHE A 25 -6.58 0.83 5.90
C PHE A 25 -6.99 -0.54 6.44
N ARG A 26 -7.20 -1.53 5.56
CA ARG A 26 -7.73 -2.88 5.91
C ARG A 26 -8.97 -2.78 6.83
N SER A 27 -8.79 -3.14 8.10
CA SER A 27 -9.80 -3.22 9.15
C SER A 27 -9.62 -2.14 10.24
N ILE A 28 -8.65 -1.24 10.08
CA ILE A 28 -8.27 -0.21 11.06
C ILE A 28 -8.62 1.20 10.57
N ASN A 29 -8.59 2.15 11.50
CA ASN A 29 -8.60 3.59 11.21
C ASN A 29 -7.28 4.19 11.68
N TRP A 30 -6.84 5.25 11.03
CA TRP A 30 -5.67 5.99 11.49
C TRP A 30 -5.90 6.54 12.90
N GLY A 31 -4.81 6.68 13.65
CA GLY A 31 -4.85 7.12 15.04
C GLY A 31 -5.21 6.03 16.06
N MET A 32 -5.58 4.81 15.64
CA MET A 32 -5.70 3.68 16.56
C MET A 32 -4.37 3.40 17.26
N ASN A 33 -4.44 3.04 18.54
CA ASN A 33 -3.25 2.72 19.32
C ASN A 33 -2.82 1.26 19.14
N ARG A 34 -1.66 0.91 19.73
CA ARG A 34 -1.06 -0.42 19.54
C ARG A 34 -1.97 -1.56 20.01
N ASP A 35 -2.58 -1.41 21.18
CA ASP A 35 -3.46 -2.44 21.76
C ASP A 35 -4.72 -2.64 20.91
N GLN A 36 -5.29 -1.56 20.38
CA GLN A 36 -6.43 -1.62 19.46
C GLN A 36 -6.06 -2.38 18.17
N ILE A 37 -4.89 -2.10 17.59
CA ILE A 37 -4.44 -2.80 16.38
C ILE A 37 -4.16 -4.27 16.68
N LYS A 38 -3.49 -4.62 17.78
CA LYS A 38 -3.27 -6.02 18.21
C LYS A 38 -4.57 -6.76 18.55
N ALA A 39 -5.61 -6.02 18.97
CA ALA A 39 -6.93 -6.59 19.17
C ALA A 39 -7.66 -6.90 17.84
N ILE A 40 -7.27 -6.27 16.73
CA ILE A 40 -7.84 -6.49 15.39
C ILE A 40 -7.01 -7.49 14.59
N GLU A 41 -5.70 -7.28 14.49
CA GLU A 41 -4.78 -8.14 13.75
C GLU A 41 -4.47 -9.40 14.55
N LYS A 42 -4.87 -10.55 14.00
CA LYS A 42 -4.71 -11.88 14.62
C LYS A 42 -3.55 -12.68 14.05
N GLU A 43 -2.84 -12.09 13.09
CA GLU A 43 -1.65 -12.69 12.50
C GLU A 43 -0.52 -12.80 13.51
N LYS A 44 0.45 -13.67 13.22
CA LYS A 44 1.64 -13.82 14.05
C LYS A 44 2.47 -12.53 14.03
N ILE A 45 2.73 -11.98 15.21
CA ILE A 45 3.66 -10.86 15.37
C ILE A 45 5.07 -11.34 15.00
N LEU A 46 5.69 -10.65 14.06
CA LEU A 46 7.07 -10.85 13.65
C LEU A 46 8.02 -10.06 14.55
N LEU A 47 7.69 -8.78 14.78
CA LEU A 47 8.52 -7.85 15.56
C LEU A 47 7.63 -6.77 16.17
N GLU A 48 7.92 -6.38 17.41
CA GLU A 48 7.22 -5.31 18.11
C GLU A 48 8.27 -4.44 18.81
N THR A 49 8.17 -3.13 18.58
CA THR A 49 8.99 -2.09 19.21
C THR A 49 8.10 -0.94 19.65
N GLU A 50 8.68 0.08 20.28
CA GLU A 50 7.92 1.29 20.59
C GLU A 50 7.42 2.04 19.34
N LYS A 51 8.15 1.94 18.22
CA LYS A 51 7.84 2.66 16.98
C LYS A 51 6.92 1.90 16.04
N TYR A 52 6.89 0.56 16.11
CA TYR A 52 6.11 -0.23 15.16
C TYR A 52 5.74 -1.62 15.66
N VAL A 53 4.69 -2.19 15.05
CA VAL A 53 4.34 -3.61 15.15
C VAL A 53 4.31 -4.19 13.74
N ALA A 54 5.06 -5.27 13.53
CA ALA A 54 5.16 -5.98 12.28
C ALA A 54 4.57 -7.40 12.39
N TYR A 55 3.89 -7.82 11.34
CA TYR A 55 3.27 -9.13 11.21
C TYR A 55 3.75 -9.82 9.93
N GLU A 56 3.87 -11.14 9.98
CA GLU A 56 4.06 -11.95 8.77
C GLU A 56 2.68 -12.37 8.24
N THR A 57 2.38 -12.05 6.99
CA THR A 57 1.07 -12.37 6.38
C THR A 57 1.18 -12.45 4.86
N LYS A 58 0.05 -12.44 4.16
CA LYS A 58 -0.03 -12.38 2.70
C LYS A 58 -1.02 -11.32 2.23
N VAL A 59 -0.71 -10.68 1.10
CA VAL A 59 -1.65 -9.82 0.37
C VAL A 59 -1.73 -10.30 -1.07
N SER A 60 -2.93 -10.65 -1.54
CA SER A 60 -3.12 -11.16 -2.90
C SER A 60 -2.20 -12.32 -3.30
N GLY A 61 -1.83 -13.16 -2.33
CA GLY A 61 -0.92 -14.30 -2.52
C GLY A 61 0.56 -13.98 -2.34
N PHE A 62 0.96 -12.71 -2.32
CA PHE A 62 2.33 -12.29 -2.04
C PHE A 62 2.65 -12.43 -0.55
N PRO A 63 3.76 -13.09 -0.16
CA PRO A 63 4.26 -13.03 1.20
C PRO A 63 4.71 -11.61 1.53
N VAL A 64 4.31 -11.10 2.69
CA VAL A 64 4.63 -9.73 3.11
C VAL A 64 4.94 -9.63 4.59
N TRP A 65 5.73 -8.63 4.94
CA TRP A 65 5.69 -8.05 6.28
C TRP A 65 4.72 -6.88 6.28
N LEU A 66 3.66 -6.99 7.07
CA LEU A 66 2.72 -5.90 7.32
C LEU A 66 3.20 -5.12 8.54
N VAL A 67 3.56 -3.86 8.36
CA VAL A 67 4.12 -3.02 9.43
C VAL A 67 3.23 -1.83 9.69
N TYR A 68 2.80 -1.67 10.94
CA TYR A 68 2.12 -0.48 11.45
C TYR A 68 3.12 0.38 12.21
N ASN A 69 3.25 1.66 11.84
CA ASN A 69 4.13 2.59 12.56
C ASN A 69 3.30 3.52 13.46
N PHE A 70 3.87 3.87 14.61
CA PHE A 70 3.23 4.66 15.66
C PHE A 70 4.05 5.89 16.01
N ILE A 71 3.37 7.02 16.18
CA ILE A 71 3.92 8.23 16.79
C ILE A 71 2.98 8.63 17.92
N ASN A 72 3.51 8.84 19.12
CA ASN A 72 2.72 9.15 20.31
C ASN A 72 1.56 8.15 20.53
N ASP A 73 1.84 6.86 20.34
CA ASP A 73 0.88 5.74 20.41
C ASP A 73 -0.34 5.88 19.46
N LYS A 74 -0.16 6.58 18.33
CA LYS A 74 -1.15 6.67 17.26
C LYS A 74 -0.58 6.06 16.00
N CYS A 75 -1.33 5.16 15.36
CA CYS A 75 -0.94 4.62 14.06
C CYS A 75 -1.08 5.69 12.99
N VAL A 76 0.04 6.11 12.41
CA VAL A 76 0.09 7.23 11.43
C VAL A 76 0.22 6.73 9.99
N ASN A 77 0.81 5.56 9.80
CA ASN A 77 0.91 4.91 8.50
C ASN A 77 1.12 3.41 8.66
N SER A 78 1.01 2.72 7.54
CA SER A 78 1.26 1.29 7.43
C SER A 78 1.93 0.97 6.10
N ARG A 79 2.65 -0.15 6.04
CA ARG A 79 3.22 -0.65 4.78
C ARG A 79 3.16 -2.16 4.67
N TYR A 80 3.07 -2.62 3.43
CA TYR A 80 3.38 -4.00 3.07
C TYR A 80 4.78 -4.02 2.45
N MET A 81 5.73 -4.68 3.11
CA MET A 81 7.03 -4.98 2.51
C MET A 81 6.91 -6.34 1.82
N ILE A 82 7.02 -6.37 0.50
CA ILE A 82 6.86 -7.59 -0.29
C ILE A 82 8.12 -8.46 -0.11
N LYS A 83 7.94 -9.72 0.30
CA LYS A 83 9.02 -10.66 0.63
C LYS A 83 9.10 -11.81 -0.38
N VAL A 84 9.11 -11.46 -1.67
CA VAL A 84 9.34 -12.42 -2.75
C VAL A 84 10.82 -12.54 -3.06
N GLU A 85 11.22 -13.70 -3.55
CA GLU A 85 12.58 -13.99 -4.02
C GLU A 85 12.49 -14.54 -5.44
N HIS A 86 13.38 -14.08 -6.31
CA HIS A 86 13.48 -14.56 -7.69
C HIS A 86 14.93 -14.90 -8.01
N ALA A 87 15.14 -15.96 -8.81
CA ALA A 87 16.45 -16.23 -9.41
C ALA A 87 16.71 -15.37 -10.65
N ASN A 88 15.65 -14.77 -11.22
CA ASN A 88 15.70 -13.81 -12.30
C ASN A 88 15.06 -12.52 -11.81
N ASP A 89 15.87 -11.51 -11.58
CA ASP A 89 15.44 -10.24 -10.98
C ASP A 89 14.46 -9.45 -11.86
N THR A 90 14.45 -9.70 -13.17
CA THR A 90 13.47 -9.08 -14.07
C THR A 90 12.03 -9.50 -13.72
N LEU A 91 11.81 -10.62 -13.02
CA LEU A 91 10.49 -11.05 -12.55
C LEU A 91 9.88 -10.12 -11.48
N PHE A 92 10.68 -9.32 -10.78
CA PHE A 92 10.15 -8.30 -9.87
C PHE A 92 9.30 -7.26 -10.61
N VAL A 93 9.64 -6.94 -11.87
CA VAL A 93 8.87 -6.02 -12.71
C VAL A 93 7.48 -6.58 -13.02
N ASP A 94 7.37 -7.88 -13.27
CA ASP A 94 6.09 -8.54 -13.49
C ASP A 94 5.23 -8.55 -12.24
N ASP A 95 5.83 -8.75 -11.08
CA ASP A 95 5.13 -8.71 -9.81
C ASP A 95 4.64 -7.29 -9.47
N TYR A 96 5.43 -6.27 -9.77
CA TYR A 96 5.01 -4.87 -9.68
C TYR A 96 3.79 -4.61 -10.56
N LYS A 97 3.84 -5.01 -11.84
CA LYS A 97 2.73 -4.86 -12.79
C LYS A 97 1.46 -5.57 -12.30
N LYS A 98 1.59 -6.77 -11.71
CA LYS A 98 0.47 -7.51 -11.10
C LYS A 98 -0.13 -6.74 -9.91
N LEU A 99 0.69 -6.30 -8.96
CA LEU A 99 0.23 -5.55 -7.79
C LEU A 99 -0.41 -4.21 -8.19
N LYS A 100 0.21 -3.46 -9.11
CA LYS A 100 -0.37 -2.25 -9.70
C LYS A 100 -1.76 -2.51 -10.27
N SER A 101 -1.91 -3.57 -11.07
CA SER A 101 -3.19 -3.95 -11.66
C SER A 101 -4.26 -4.30 -10.61
N LEU A 102 -3.86 -4.82 -9.44
CA LEU A 102 -4.77 -5.09 -8.33
C LEU A 102 -5.15 -3.79 -7.60
N LEU A 103 -4.20 -2.91 -7.35
CA LEU A 103 -4.46 -1.60 -6.74
C LEU A 103 -5.38 -0.75 -7.62
N ILE A 104 -5.23 -0.81 -8.95
CA ILE A 104 -6.16 -0.14 -9.88
C ILE A 104 -7.59 -0.63 -9.73
N LYS A 105 -7.80 -1.93 -9.47
CA LYS A 105 -9.15 -2.47 -9.25
C LYS A 105 -9.76 -1.99 -7.93
N VAL A 106 -8.94 -1.64 -6.93
CA VAL A 106 -9.39 -1.22 -5.61
C VAL A 106 -9.60 0.29 -5.55
N TYR A 107 -8.64 1.07 -6.06
CA TYR A 107 -8.57 2.52 -5.91
C TYR A 107 -8.85 3.30 -7.21
N GLY A 108 -9.01 2.62 -8.35
CA GLY A 108 -9.17 3.25 -9.65
C GLY A 108 -7.83 3.62 -10.29
N ASN A 109 -7.87 4.55 -11.25
CA ASN A 109 -6.65 4.99 -11.94
C ASN A 109 -5.71 5.73 -10.97
N PRO A 110 -4.39 5.51 -11.08
CA PRO A 110 -3.42 6.23 -10.27
C PRO A 110 -3.43 7.73 -10.60
N ILE A 111 -3.03 8.54 -9.63
CA ILE A 111 -2.79 9.98 -9.82
C ILE A 111 -1.41 10.25 -10.45
N GLU A 112 -0.50 9.28 -10.33
CA GLU A 112 0.87 9.33 -10.83
C GLU A 112 1.36 7.90 -11.10
N ASP A 113 2.03 7.66 -12.22
CA ASP A 113 2.56 6.34 -12.63
C ASP A 113 3.86 6.58 -13.42
N GLU A 114 4.99 6.44 -12.73
CA GLU A 114 6.31 6.84 -13.21
C GLU A 114 7.27 5.65 -13.25
N THR A 115 8.15 5.68 -14.24
CA THR A 115 9.31 4.79 -14.36
C THR A 115 10.54 5.67 -14.48
N ILE A 116 11.34 5.71 -13.42
CA ILE A 116 12.47 6.62 -13.27
C ILE A 116 13.74 5.86 -13.64
N TRP A 117 14.51 6.43 -14.57
CA TRP A 117 15.83 5.97 -14.96
C TRP A 117 16.88 6.99 -14.54
N LYS A 118 17.87 6.58 -13.74
CA LYS A 118 19.02 7.41 -13.37
C LYS A 118 20.15 7.29 -14.40
N ASP A 119 20.33 6.11 -14.96
CA ASP A 119 21.22 5.82 -16.08
C ASP A 119 20.44 5.06 -17.16
N ASP A 120 20.74 5.32 -18.43
CA ASP A 120 20.01 4.75 -19.55
C ASP A 120 20.66 3.46 -20.10
N LEU A 121 21.77 2.97 -19.49
CA LEU A 121 22.56 1.82 -19.95
C LEU A 121 21.72 0.57 -20.30
N TYR A 122 20.72 0.26 -19.47
CA TYR A 122 19.86 -0.93 -19.63
C TYR A 122 18.44 -0.61 -20.11
N LYS A 123 18.15 0.67 -20.43
CA LYS A 123 16.78 1.14 -20.67
C LYS A 123 16.08 0.50 -21.86
N ASP A 124 16.85 0.20 -22.90
CA ASP A 124 16.37 -0.39 -24.15
C ASP A 124 16.39 -1.93 -24.15
N ASP A 125 16.78 -2.57 -23.03
CA ASP A 125 16.80 -4.03 -22.87
C ASP A 125 16.00 -4.46 -21.64
N GLU A 126 14.73 -4.84 -21.85
CA GLU A 126 13.83 -5.30 -20.78
C GLU A 126 14.37 -6.52 -20.04
N THR A 127 15.24 -7.33 -20.65
CA THR A 127 15.79 -8.52 -20.00
C THR A 127 16.78 -8.18 -18.88
N GLU A 128 17.35 -6.96 -18.93
CA GLU A 128 18.31 -6.43 -17.97
C GLU A 128 17.67 -5.52 -16.90
N TYR A 129 16.34 -5.36 -16.91
CA TYR A 129 15.66 -4.50 -15.94
C TYR A 129 15.86 -4.95 -14.48
N GLY A 130 16.01 -6.25 -14.24
CA GLY A 130 16.38 -6.77 -12.92
C GLY A 130 17.74 -6.23 -12.45
N MET A 131 18.75 -6.22 -13.32
CA MET A 131 20.05 -5.62 -13.02
C MET A 131 19.94 -4.13 -12.79
N ALA A 132 19.21 -3.41 -13.66
CA ALA A 132 18.99 -1.97 -13.51
C ALA A 132 18.30 -1.62 -12.19
N LEU A 133 17.33 -2.42 -11.74
CA LEU A 133 16.70 -2.27 -10.43
C LEU A 133 17.70 -2.49 -9.30
N SER A 134 18.47 -3.58 -9.36
CA SER A 134 19.34 -4.00 -8.26
C SER A 134 20.52 -3.05 -8.02
N ILE A 135 20.97 -2.31 -9.05
CA ILE A 135 22.01 -1.28 -8.94
C ILE A 135 21.45 0.14 -8.78
N GLY A 136 20.12 0.28 -8.68
CA GLY A 136 19.46 1.55 -8.40
C GLY A 136 19.32 2.52 -9.59
N ASP A 137 19.52 2.02 -10.81
CA ASP A 137 19.35 2.78 -12.06
C ASP A 137 17.89 2.87 -12.50
N LEU A 138 17.09 1.85 -12.19
CA LEU A 138 15.66 1.79 -12.46
C LEU A 138 14.86 1.87 -11.16
N PHE A 139 13.76 2.64 -11.18
CA PHE A 139 12.80 2.70 -10.08
C PHE A 139 11.37 2.82 -10.63
N TYR A 140 10.45 2.04 -10.10
CA TYR A 140 9.03 2.15 -10.41
C TYR A 140 8.26 2.77 -9.25
N TYR A 141 7.34 3.67 -9.59
CA TYR A 141 6.56 4.44 -8.64
C TYR A 141 5.14 4.66 -9.14
N THR A 142 4.13 4.33 -8.35
CA THR A 142 2.74 4.61 -8.71
C THR A 142 1.95 5.02 -7.48
N ASN A 143 1.17 6.09 -7.60
CA ASN A 143 0.42 6.66 -6.50
C ASN A 143 -1.09 6.66 -6.70
N TRP A 144 -1.79 6.52 -5.59
CA TRP A 144 -3.21 6.77 -5.46
C TRP A 144 -3.46 7.62 -4.22
N GLU A 145 -4.64 8.19 -4.15
CA GLU A 145 -5.12 8.80 -2.93
C GLU A 145 -6.63 8.62 -2.78
N ASN A 146 -7.09 8.70 -1.55
CA ASN A 146 -8.49 8.97 -1.22
C ASN A 146 -8.56 10.14 -0.23
N ASP A 147 -9.73 10.42 0.32
CA ASP A 147 -9.94 11.56 1.23
C ASP A 147 -9.03 11.55 2.47
N LYS A 148 -8.53 10.37 2.89
CA LYS A 148 -7.80 10.20 4.15
C LYS A 148 -6.42 9.57 4.02
N THR A 149 -6.13 8.91 2.91
CA THR A 149 -4.93 8.08 2.78
C THR A 149 -4.23 8.36 1.46
N PHE A 150 -2.91 8.57 1.52
CA PHE A 150 -2.01 8.46 0.38
C PHE A 150 -1.49 7.04 0.26
N ILE A 151 -1.37 6.54 -0.96
CA ILE A 151 -0.97 5.16 -1.25
C ILE A 151 0.11 5.18 -2.32
N SER A 152 1.26 4.57 -2.05
CA SER A 152 2.31 4.39 -3.07
C SER A 152 2.64 2.91 -3.25
N LEU A 153 2.94 2.53 -4.50
CA LEU A 153 3.54 1.25 -4.86
C LEU A 153 4.92 1.54 -5.45
N GLU A 154 5.94 0.99 -4.81
CA GLU A 154 7.33 1.31 -5.09
C GLU A 154 8.12 0.03 -5.32
N LEU A 155 8.97 0.03 -6.35
CA LEU A 155 9.93 -1.04 -6.63
C LEU A 155 11.27 -0.43 -7.02
N GLY A 156 12.31 -0.81 -6.30
CA GLY A 156 13.70 -0.42 -6.56
C GLY A 156 14.67 -1.28 -5.76
N GLY A 157 15.94 -0.95 -5.90
CA GLY A 157 17.03 -1.60 -5.21
C GLY A 157 18.27 -0.73 -5.20
N ASP A 158 19.31 -1.24 -4.55
CA ASP A 158 20.65 -0.69 -4.54
C ASP A 158 21.65 -1.79 -4.14
N ASN A 159 22.93 -1.59 -4.41
CA ASN A 159 24.02 -2.51 -4.04
C ASN A 159 23.80 -3.97 -4.48
N TYR A 160 23.23 -4.16 -5.68
CA TYR A 160 22.90 -5.46 -6.28
C TYR A 160 21.78 -6.22 -5.55
N GLU A 161 20.97 -5.52 -4.76
CA GLU A 161 19.82 -6.11 -4.07
C GLU A 161 18.54 -5.33 -4.39
N ILE A 162 17.47 -6.04 -4.73
CA ILE A 162 16.12 -5.48 -4.85
C ILE A 162 15.40 -5.67 -3.51
N ASP A 163 15.61 -4.73 -2.60
CA ASP A 163 15.07 -4.77 -1.24
C ASP A 163 13.91 -3.79 -1.01
N HIS A 164 13.72 -2.83 -1.92
CA HIS A 164 12.66 -1.83 -1.87
C HIS A 164 11.49 -2.24 -2.74
N PHE A 165 10.69 -3.20 -2.28
CA PHE A 165 9.41 -3.52 -2.89
C PHE A 165 8.28 -3.35 -1.87
N ILE A 166 7.60 -2.20 -1.92
CA ILE A 166 6.74 -1.75 -0.83
C ILE A 166 5.43 -1.17 -1.36
N ILE A 167 4.35 -1.42 -0.61
CA ILE A 167 3.10 -0.65 -0.71
C ILE A 167 2.96 0.19 0.55
N PHE A 168 3.04 1.51 0.44
CA PHE A 168 2.84 2.42 1.56
C PHE A 168 1.41 2.94 1.63
N TYR A 169 0.96 3.21 2.85
CA TYR A 169 -0.33 3.78 3.18
C TYR A 169 -0.13 4.83 4.27
N ASP A 170 -0.14 6.11 3.90
CA ASP A 170 0.10 7.22 4.80
C ASP A 170 -1.19 7.98 5.12
N SER A 171 -1.40 8.26 6.42
CA SER A 171 -2.53 9.08 6.84
C SER A 171 -2.32 10.55 6.46
N LYS A 172 -3.30 11.12 5.78
CA LYS A 172 -3.37 12.56 5.51
C LYS A 172 -3.59 13.37 6.78
N GLU A 173 -4.26 12.82 7.79
CA GLU A 173 -4.49 13.49 9.07
C GLU A 173 -3.20 13.65 9.89
N PHE A 174 -2.29 12.68 9.80
CA PHE A 174 -1.07 12.64 10.60
C PHE A 174 0.20 12.97 9.81
N SER A 175 0.09 13.50 8.58
CA SER A 175 1.25 13.77 7.72
C SER A 175 2.25 14.74 8.37
N SER A 176 1.78 15.88 8.90
CA SER A 176 2.66 16.86 9.56
C SER A 176 3.35 16.28 10.80
N LEU A 177 2.65 15.44 11.58
CA LEU A 177 3.24 14.76 12.73
C LEU A 177 4.35 13.78 12.30
N ALA A 178 4.14 13.07 11.18
CA ALA A 178 5.13 12.15 10.63
C ALA A 178 6.36 12.90 10.08
N GLU A 179 6.15 14.03 9.39
CA GLU A 179 7.22 14.89 8.87
C GLU A 179 8.07 15.50 9.99
N GLU A 180 7.43 16.07 11.03
CA GLU A 180 8.12 16.59 12.21
C GLU A 180 8.96 15.51 12.88
N LYS A 181 8.40 14.31 13.07
CA LYS A 181 9.12 13.22 13.73
C LYS A 181 10.33 12.74 12.91
N LYS A 182 10.19 12.67 11.59
CA LYS A 182 11.30 12.30 10.70
C LYS A 182 12.43 13.33 10.78
N ALA A 183 12.10 14.62 10.76
CA ALA A 183 13.09 15.69 10.87
C ALA A 183 13.84 15.66 12.22
N GLU A 184 13.14 15.40 13.33
CA GLU A 184 13.78 15.20 14.64
C GLU A 184 14.81 14.05 14.59
N GLU A 185 14.41 12.89 14.07
CA GLU A 185 15.28 11.70 14.02
C GLU A 185 16.51 11.90 13.14
N GLU A 186 16.38 12.61 12.01
CA GLU A 186 17.51 12.99 11.16
C GLU A 186 18.49 13.94 11.87
N THR A 187 17.98 14.88 12.68
CA THR A 187 18.84 15.79 13.45
C THR A 187 19.52 15.14 14.65
N GLU A 188 18.87 14.16 15.29
CA GLU A 188 19.47 13.38 16.39
C GLU A 188 20.59 12.43 15.92
N GLY A 189 20.60 12.09 14.63
CA GLY A 189 21.61 11.23 14.01
C GLY A 189 22.90 11.93 13.57
N LEU A 190 23.01 13.25 13.74
CA LEU A 190 24.20 14.08 13.43
C LEU A 190 25.01 14.40 14.68
#